data_AF-A0A4P5UF49-F1
#
_entry.id   AF-A0A4P5UF49-F1
#
_cell.length_a   1.000
_cell.length_b   1.000
_cell.length_c   1.000
_cell.angle_alpha   90.00
_cell.angle_beta   90.00
_cell.angle_gamma   90.00
#
_symmetry.space_group_name_H-M   'P 1'
#
loop_
_entity.id
_entity.type
_entity.pdbx_description
1 polymer ?
#
loop_
_entity_poly.entity_id
_entity_poly.type
_entity_poly.pdbx_seq_one_letter_code
_entity_poly.pdbx_strand_id
1 'polypeptide(L)'
;MSPFIRIIFLTVFLICAGSLVYAVYLQLVKNLLPCPLCVAQRLSYWVIGLAAIVAVAHNPRSLGRRLYSGVMMIAALLGGVVATRHSWLVRYPDSFECGISSEEKFLNSLPIARWWPTMFEANGDCSESSWEFMSLAIPDWSAILFILMAILSGYALLARQR
;
A
#
# COMPACT_ATOMS: atom_id res chain seq x y z
N MET A 1 11.42 22.56 3.10
CA MET A 1 10.65 21.76 4.08
C MET A 1 11.25 21.91 5.47
N SER A 2 10.45 21.95 6.55
CA SER A 2 10.98 21.98 7.93
C SER A 2 11.60 20.62 8.31
N PRO A 3 12.56 20.57 9.26
CA PRO A 3 13.21 19.32 9.67
C PRO A 3 12.20 18.28 10.17
N PHE A 4 11.21 18.71 10.94
CA PHE A 4 10.16 17.85 11.47
C PHE A 4 9.34 17.17 10.36
N ILE A 5 8.96 17.90 9.31
CA ILE A 5 8.21 17.32 8.20
C ILE A 5 9.08 16.35 7.40
N ARG A 6 10.38 16.62 7.24
CA ARG A 6 11.27 15.64 6.60
C ARG A 6 11.30 14.30 7.36
N ILE A 7 11.30 14.35 8.68
CA ILE A 7 11.23 13.13 9.51
C ILE A 7 9.93 12.38 9.23
N ILE A 8 8.79 13.06 9.13
CA ILE A 8 7.51 12.42 8.77
C ILE A 8 7.61 11.68 7.43
N PHE A 9 8.12 12.33 6.39
CA PHE A 9 8.25 11.72 5.07
C PHE A 9 9.24 10.53 5.08
N LEU A 10 10.35 10.63 5.82
CA LEU A 10 11.27 9.52 6.02
C LEU A 10 10.62 8.34 6.75
N THR A 11 9.86 8.61 7.82
CA THR A 11 9.12 7.56 8.55
C THR A 11 8.11 6.88 7.65
N VAL A 12 7.36 7.63 6.84
CA VAL A 12 6.43 7.06 5.86
C VAL A 12 7.15 6.17 4.86
N PHE A 13 8.30 6.62 4.32
CA PHE A 13 9.10 5.81 3.42
C PHE A 13 9.57 4.50 4.06
N LEU A 14 10.09 4.57 5.29
CA LEU A 14 10.56 3.39 6.03
C LEU A 14 9.42 2.39 6.30
N ILE A 15 8.23 2.88 6.63
CA ILE A 15 7.06 2.02 6.82
C ILE A 15 6.68 1.35 5.50
N CYS A 16 6.59 2.09 4.39
CA CYS A 16 6.27 1.50 3.09
C CYS A 16 7.31 0.47 2.64
N ALA A 17 8.60 0.78 2.79
CA ALA A 17 9.69 -0.12 2.45
C ALA A 17 9.66 -1.38 3.32
N GLY A 18 9.45 -1.23 4.63
CA GLY A 18 9.30 -2.33 5.57
C GLY A 18 8.13 -3.24 5.22
N SER A 19 6.96 -2.67 4.91
CA SER A 19 5.77 -3.43 4.49
C SER A 19 6.01 -4.21 3.19
N LEU A 20 6.67 -3.59 2.20
CA LEU A 20 6.98 -4.26 0.93
C LEU A 20 7.99 -5.40 1.12
N VAL A 21 9.04 -5.18 1.90
CA VAL A 21 10.02 -6.24 2.24
C VAL A 21 9.34 -7.39 2.97
N TYR A 22 8.47 -7.07 3.94
CA TYR A 22 7.72 -8.08 4.67
C TYR A 22 6.77 -8.87 3.76
N ALA A 23 6.10 -8.21 2.82
CA ALA A 23 5.24 -8.87 1.83
C ALA A 23 6.03 -9.85 0.93
N VAL A 24 7.24 -9.46 0.51
CA VAL A 24 8.14 -10.34 -0.26
C VAL A 24 8.64 -11.51 0.60
N TYR A 25 8.92 -11.28 1.89
CA TYR A 25 9.26 -12.36 2.82
C TYR A 25 8.13 -13.38 2.96
N LEU A 26 6.87 -12.94 3.11
CA LEU A 26 5.72 -13.86 3.15
C LEU A 26 5.57 -14.65 1.84
N GLN A 27 5.84 -14.00 0.71
CA GLN A 27 5.77 -14.67 -0.59
C GLN A 27 6.87 -15.73 -0.78
N LEU A 28 8.14 -15.39 -0.50
CA LEU A 28 9.28 -16.26 -0.78
C LEU A 28 9.55 -17.31 0.31
N VAL A 29 9.30 -16.97 1.58
CA VAL A 29 9.66 -17.82 2.72
C VAL A 29 8.44 -18.60 3.23
N LYS A 30 7.26 -17.98 3.22
CA LYS A 30 6.03 -18.64 3.64
C LYS A 30 5.23 -19.23 2.46
N ASN A 31 5.69 -19.04 1.23
CA ASN A 31 5.07 -19.55 -0.01
C ASN A 31 3.61 -19.08 -0.17
N LEU A 32 3.27 -17.88 0.29
CA LEU A 32 1.95 -17.29 0.06
C LEU A 32 1.89 -16.67 -1.34
N LEU A 33 0.96 -17.14 -2.16
CA LEU A 33 0.70 -16.56 -3.47
C LEU A 33 0.08 -15.16 -3.33
N PRO A 34 0.55 -14.16 -4.10
CA PRO A 34 -0.01 -12.81 -4.04
C PRO A 34 -1.41 -12.77 -4.67
N CYS A 35 -2.39 -12.30 -3.90
CA CYS A 35 -3.75 -12.04 -4.38
C CYS A 35 -3.85 -10.71 -5.16
N PRO A 36 -4.82 -10.52 -6.07
CA PRO A 36 -4.95 -9.28 -6.84
C PRO A 36 -5.16 -8.03 -5.97
N LEU A 37 -5.94 -8.14 -4.90
CA LEU A 37 -6.10 -7.04 -3.92
C LEU A 37 -4.79 -6.74 -3.17
N CYS A 38 -3.99 -7.76 -2.89
CA CYS A 38 -2.68 -7.64 -2.27
C CYS A 38 -1.72 -6.86 -3.18
N VAL A 39 -1.71 -7.19 -4.48
CA VAL A 39 -0.91 -6.49 -5.48
C VAL A 39 -1.35 -5.03 -5.62
N ALA A 40 -2.65 -4.76 -5.62
CA ALA A 40 -3.18 -3.39 -5.62
C ALA A 40 -2.71 -2.59 -4.39
N GLN A 41 -2.65 -3.21 -3.20
CA GLN A 41 -2.09 -2.58 -2.01
C GLN A 41 -0.58 -2.33 -2.16
N ARG A 42 0.18 -3.28 -2.73
CA ARG A 42 1.62 -3.09 -3.01
C ARG A 42 1.87 -1.90 -3.93
N LEU A 43 1.05 -1.70 -4.96
CA LEU A 43 1.12 -0.52 -5.83
C LEU A 43 0.93 0.77 -5.04
N SER A 44 -0.05 0.82 -4.15
CA SER A 44 -0.25 1.99 -3.27
C SER A 44 0.96 2.25 -2.36
N TYR A 45 1.56 1.21 -1.76
CA TYR A 45 2.79 1.36 -0.97
C TYR A 45 3.97 1.87 -1.81
N TRP A 46 4.12 1.39 -3.04
CA TRP A 46 5.14 1.90 -3.97
C TRP A 46 4.94 3.38 -4.29
N VAL A 47 3.71 3.79 -4.61
CA VAL A 47 3.40 5.20 -4.92
C VAL A 47 3.68 6.09 -3.71
N ILE A 48 3.24 5.70 -2.51
CA ILE A 48 3.47 6.46 -1.28
C ILE A 48 4.97 6.52 -0.95
N GLY A 49 5.66 5.39 -1.00
CA GLY A 49 7.09 5.29 -0.70
C GLY A 49 7.95 6.11 -1.67
N LEU A 50 7.69 6.00 -2.97
CA LEU A 50 8.42 6.77 -3.99
C LEU A 50 8.13 8.27 -3.86
N ALA A 51 6.86 8.67 -3.67
CA ALA A 51 6.54 10.06 -3.42
C ALA A 51 7.25 10.59 -2.16
N ALA A 52 7.34 9.77 -1.12
CA ALA A 52 7.98 10.14 0.13
C ALA A 52 9.50 10.34 0.00
N ILE A 53 10.22 9.40 -0.60
CA ILE A 53 11.67 9.51 -0.77
C ILE A 53 12.06 10.63 -1.73
N VAL A 54 11.29 10.82 -2.82
CA VAL A 54 11.50 11.93 -3.76
C VAL A 54 11.25 13.27 -3.08
N ALA A 55 10.23 13.38 -2.23
CA ALA A 55 9.99 14.60 -1.46
C ALA A 55 11.14 14.92 -0.49
N VAL A 56 11.75 13.90 0.13
CA VAL A 56 12.92 14.07 1.00
C VAL A 56 14.13 14.54 0.19
N ALA A 57 14.41 13.90 -0.96
CA ALA A 57 15.55 14.23 -1.82
C ALA A 57 15.41 15.63 -2.46
N HIS A 58 14.24 15.95 -3.00
CA HIS A 58 13.97 17.24 -3.63
C HIS A 58 13.85 18.37 -2.60
N ASN A 59 13.46 18.06 -1.36
CA ASN A 59 13.25 19.04 -0.28
C ASN A 59 12.47 20.30 -0.74
N PRO A 60 11.26 20.13 -1.32
CA PRO A 60 10.52 21.24 -1.87
C PRO A 60 10.08 22.25 -0.79
N ARG A 61 9.86 23.49 -1.24
CA ARG A 61 9.15 24.52 -0.47
C ARG A 61 7.62 24.31 -0.60
N SER A 62 6.83 25.26 -0.09
CA SER A 62 5.36 25.17 0.11
C SER A 62 4.58 24.31 -0.89
N LEU A 63 4.62 24.63 -2.19
CA LEU A 63 3.80 23.99 -3.22
C LEU A 63 4.19 22.53 -3.46
N GLY A 64 5.48 22.24 -3.63
CA GLY A 64 5.94 20.87 -3.89
C GLY A 64 5.63 19.95 -2.72
N ARG A 65 5.77 20.41 -1.47
CA ARG A 65 5.35 19.63 -0.29
C ARG A 65 3.86 19.26 -0.37
N ARG A 66 2.99 20.22 -0.71
CA ARG A 66 1.53 19.96 -0.84
C ARG A 66 1.25 18.94 -1.94
N LEU A 67 1.97 19.00 -3.05
CA LEU A 67 1.82 18.05 -4.15
C LEU A 67 2.18 16.63 -3.70
N TYR A 68 3.35 16.43 -3.10
CA TYR A 68 3.75 15.10 -2.60
C TYR A 68 2.80 14.60 -1.50
N SER A 69 2.43 15.44 -0.54
CA SER A 69 1.45 15.07 0.50
C SER A 69 0.08 14.72 -0.09
N GLY A 70 -0.35 15.42 -1.15
CA GLY A 70 -1.61 15.13 -1.85
C GLY A 70 -1.58 13.79 -2.55
N VAL A 71 -0.50 13.49 -3.28
CA VAL A 71 -0.30 12.17 -3.94
C VAL A 71 -0.28 11.05 -2.90
N MET A 72 0.47 11.23 -1.80
CA MET A 72 0.52 10.25 -0.71
C MET A 72 -0.85 10.04 -0.06
N MET A 73 -1.61 11.12 0.16
CA MET A 73 -2.95 11.06 0.73
C MET A 73 -3.92 10.27 -0.17
N ILE A 74 -3.95 10.58 -1.47
CA ILE A 74 -4.81 9.87 -2.43
C ILE A 74 -4.44 8.39 -2.49
N ALA A 75 -3.15 8.07 -2.61
CA ALA A 75 -2.69 6.69 -2.64
C ALA A 75 -2.99 5.93 -1.33
N ALA A 76 -2.88 6.60 -0.18
CA ALA A 76 -3.21 6.01 1.12
C ALA A 76 -4.71 5.74 1.26
N LEU A 77 -5.57 6.65 0.80
CA LEU A 77 -7.03 6.45 0.80
C LEU A 77 -7.44 5.31 -0.13
N LEU A 78 -6.91 5.28 -1.36
CA LEU A 78 -7.17 4.19 -2.31
C LEU A 78 -6.70 2.85 -1.77
N GLY A 79 -5.47 2.78 -1.24
CA GLY A 79 -4.93 1.59 -0.60
C GLY A 79 -5.76 1.14 0.62
N GLY A 80 -6.24 2.09 1.43
CA GLY A 80 -7.10 1.82 2.59
C GLY A 80 -8.46 1.24 2.21
N VAL A 81 -9.10 1.76 1.15
CA VAL A 81 -10.35 1.20 0.61
C VAL A 81 -10.15 -0.24 0.14
N VAL A 82 -9.08 -0.49 -0.63
CA VAL A 82 -8.73 -1.84 -1.10
C VAL A 82 -8.44 -2.78 0.07
N ALA A 83 -7.70 -2.34 1.08
CA ALA A 83 -7.39 -3.13 2.27
C ALA A 83 -8.63 -3.47 3.10
N THR A 84 -9.54 -2.51 3.26
CA THR A 84 -10.81 -2.71 3.98
C THR A 84 -11.74 -3.65 3.22
N ARG A 85 -11.77 -3.54 1.87
CA ARG A 85 -12.49 -4.51 1.04
C ARG A 85 -11.91 -5.90 1.17
N HIS A 86 -10.58 -6.02 1.18
CA HIS A 86 -9.90 -7.29 1.33
C HIS A 86 -10.16 -7.93 2.70
N SER A 87 -10.13 -7.16 3.80
CA SER A 87 -10.46 -7.71 5.12
C SER A 87 -11.93 -8.13 5.24
N TRP A 88 -12.84 -7.44 4.55
CA TRP A 88 -14.24 -7.86 4.46
C TRP A 88 -14.38 -9.21 3.74
N LEU A 89 -13.65 -9.41 2.63
CA LEU A 89 -13.68 -10.67 1.88
C LEU A 89 -13.14 -11.86 2.67
N VAL A 90 -12.06 -11.66 3.45
CA VAL A 90 -11.53 -12.71 4.34
C VAL A 90 -12.55 -13.14 5.40
N ARG A 91 -13.43 -12.22 5.85
CA ARG A 91 -14.47 -12.53 6.85
C ARG A 91 -15.76 -13.10 6.25
N TYR A 92 -16.05 -12.80 4.98
CA TYR A 92 -17.27 -13.21 4.27
C TYR A 92 -16.92 -13.87 2.93
N PRO A 93 -16.33 -15.08 2.94
CA PRO A 93 -15.84 -15.75 1.74
C PRO A 93 -16.95 -16.09 0.73
N ASP A 94 -18.18 -16.30 1.20
CA ASP A 94 -19.35 -16.64 0.36
C ASP A 94 -19.78 -15.52 -0.61
N SER A 95 -19.20 -14.33 -0.47
CA SER A 95 -19.48 -13.17 -1.33
C SER A 95 -18.55 -13.07 -2.55
N PHE A 96 -17.57 -13.97 -2.67
CA PHE A 96 -16.61 -13.97 -3.78
C PHE A 96 -17.04 -14.95 -4.87
N GLU A 97 -17.22 -14.46 -6.09
CA GLU A 97 -17.42 -15.34 -7.24
C GLU A 97 -16.12 -16.09 -7.53
N CYS A 98 -16.18 -17.43 -7.51
CA CYS A 98 -15.06 -18.30 -7.82
C CYS A 98 -14.67 -18.15 -9.31
N GLY A 99 -13.60 -17.41 -9.58
CA GLY A 99 -13.07 -17.16 -10.93
C GLY A 99 -12.00 -16.07 -10.96
N ILE A 100 -11.33 -15.91 -12.11
CA ILE A 100 -10.37 -14.82 -12.34
C ILE A 100 -11.15 -13.50 -12.21
N SER A 101 -10.96 -12.82 -11.07
CA SER A 101 -11.60 -11.55 -10.79
C SER A 101 -11.26 -10.53 -11.89
N SER A 102 -12.20 -9.64 -12.20
CA SER A 102 -11.98 -8.60 -13.23
C SER A 102 -10.75 -7.75 -12.92
N GLU A 103 -10.47 -7.58 -11.62
CA GLU A 103 -9.33 -6.90 -11.05
C GLU A 103 -8.01 -7.62 -11.36
N GLU A 104 -7.99 -8.95 -11.28
CA GLU A 104 -6.82 -9.78 -11.63
C GLU A 104 -6.48 -9.67 -13.11
N LYS A 105 -7.48 -9.74 -14.01
CA LYS A 105 -7.26 -9.52 -15.45
C LYS A 105 -6.70 -8.14 -15.72
N PHE A 106 -7.26 -7.11 -15.09
CA PHE A 106 -6.78 -5.74 -15.25
C PHE A 106 -5.34 -5.59 -14.77
N LEU A 107 -5.03 -6.04 -13.55
CA LEU A 107 -3.69 -5.94 -12.97
C LEU A 107 -2.64 -6.73 -13.76
N ASN A 108 -2.94 -7.98 -14.12
CA ASN A 108 -2.02 -8.82 -14.90
C ASN A 108 -1.88 -8.34 -16.36
N SER A 109 -2.84 -7.57 -16.88
CA SER A 109 -2.71 -6.91 -18.19
C SER A 109 -1.78 -5.70 -18.19
N LEU A 110 -1.50 -5.11 -17.03
CA LEU A 110 -0.62 -3.94 -16.93
C LEU A 110 0.80 -4.32 -17.36
N PRO A 111 1.52 -3.46 -18.10
CA PRO A 111 2.88 -3.73 -18.55
C PRO A 111 3.85 -3.95 -17.38
N ILE A 112 3.56 -3.35 -16.22
CA ILE A 112 4.36 -3.51 -14.99
C ILE A 112 4.32 -4.95 -14.45
N ALA A 113 3.19 -5.65 -14.58
CA ALA A 113 3.08 -7.05 -14.19
C ALA A 113 3.91 -7.95 -15.09
N ARG A 114 4.03 -7.61 -16.38
CA ARG A 114 4.89 -8.35 -17.33
C ARG A 114 6.38 -8.07 -17.12
N TRP A 115 6.75 -6.85 -16.75
CA TRP A 115 8.14 -6.45 -16.52
C TRP A 115 8.69 -6.96 -15.19
N TRP A 116 7.86 -7.03 -14.15
CA TRP A 116 8.27 -7.48 -12.81
C TRP A 116 7.22 -8.39 -12.16
N PRO A 117 7.04 -9.62 -12.70
CA PRO A 117 5.97 -10.53 -12.28
C PRO A 117 6.08 -10.94 -10.81
N THR A 118 7.29 -11.15 -10.30
CA THR A 118 7.50 -11.50 -8.88
C THR A 118 6.90 -10.50 -7.90
N MET A 119 6.76 -9.23 -8.28
CA MET A 119 6.16 -8.19 -7.43
C MET A 119 4.68 -7.92 -7.73
N PHE A 120 4.28 -7.98 -9.01
CA PHE A 120 3.01 -7.44 -9.50
C PHE A 120 2.11 -8.44 -10.22
N GLU A 121 2.53 -9.69 -10.40
CA GLU A 121 1.66 -10.75 -10.90
C GLU A 121 0.80 -11.28 -9.76
N ALA A 122 -0.51 -11.35 -9.99
CA ALA A 122 -1.48 -11.88 -9.06
C ALA A 122 -1.85 -13.31 -9.45
N ASN A 123 -1.62 -14.27 -8.54
CA ASN A 123 -1.80 -15.71 -8.77
C ASN A 123 -2.51 -16.42 -7.60
N GLY A 124 -2.93 -15.68 -6.57
CA GLY A 124 -3.55 -16.23 -5.35
C GLY A 124 -5.01 -15.83 -5.18
N ASP A 125 -5.74 -16.61 -4.37
CA ASP A 125 -7.13 -16.33 -4.00
C ASP A 125 -7.19 -15.22 -2.92
N CYS A 126 -8.16 -14.32 -3.02
CA CYS A 126 -8.40 -13.24 -2.05
C CYS A 126 -9.15 -13.71 -0.80
N SER A 127 -9.80 -14.87 -0.86
CA SER A 127 -10.60 -15.43 0.24
C SER A 127 -9.77 -16.26 1.23
N GLU A 128 -8.61 -16.77 0.81
CA GLU A 128 -7.71 -17.54 1.65
C GLU A 128 -6.66 -16.64 2.33
N SER A 129 -6.82 -16.41 3.64
CA SER A 129 -5.76 -15.81 4.48
C SER A 129 -5.12 -16.88 5.36
N SER A 130 -4.01 -17.45 4.90
CA SER A 130 -3.24 -18.44 5.68
C SER A 130 -2.38 -17.84 6.80
N TRP A 131 -2.31 -16.50 6.88
CA TRP A 131 -1.51 -15.80 7.88
C TRP A 131 -2.38 -14.90 8.75
N GLU A 132 -2.30 -15.15 10.05
CA GLU A 132 -2.91 -14.33 11.08
C GLU A 132 -1.87 -13.99 12.14
N PHE A 133 -1.85 -12.74 12.58
CA PHE A 133 -1.02 -12.29 13.68
C PHE A 133 -1.85 -11.45 14.63
N MET A 134 -1.86 -11.85 15.91
CA MET A 134 -2.65 -11.21 16.95
C MET A 134 -4.15 -11.14 16.58
N SER A 135 -4.69 -12.24 16.04
CA SER A 135 -6.07 -12.38 15.50
C SER A 135 -6.44 -11.40 14.39
N LEU A 136 -5.47 -10.72 13.77
CA LEU A 136 -5.66 -9.87 12.60
C LEU A 136 -5.01 -10.52 11.38
N ALA A 137 -5.72 -10.49 10.26
CA ALA A 137 -5.20 -10.95 8.97
C ALA A 137 -4.27 -9.89 8.34
N ILE A 138 -3.50 -10.29 7.32
CA ILE A 138 -2.65 -9.38 6.52
C ILE A 138 -3.40 -8.11 6.05
N PRO A 139 -4.63 -8.19 5.49
CA PRO A 139 -5.35 -7.00 5.05
C PRO A 139 -5.74 -6.06 6.19
N ASP A 140 -6.00 -6.56 7.40
CA ASP A 140 -6.35 -5.71 8.54
C ASP A 140 -5.15 -4.86 8.99
N TRP A 141 -3.97 -5.48 9.09
CA TRP A 141 -2.72 -4.76 9.36
C TRP A 141 -2.42 -3.71 8.29
N SER A 142 -2.66 -4.06 7.02
CA SER A 142 -2.48 -3.12 5.92
C SER A 142 -3.46 -1.94 5.99
N ALA A 143 -4.71 -2.17 6.38
CA ALA A 143 -5.70 -1.10 6.56
C ALA A 143 -5.26 -0.12 7.66
N ILE A 144 -4.76 -0.63 8.80
CA ILE A 144 -4.22 0.20 9.90
C ILE A 144 -3.06 1.07 9.40
N LEU A 145 -2.13 0.48 8.64
CA LEU A 145 -0.99 1.22 8.08
C LEU A 145 -1.45 2.29 7.09
N PHE A 146 -2.40 2.01 6.20
CA PHE A 146 -2.94 3.01 5.28
C PHE A 146 -3.64 4.17 6.01
N ILE A 147 -4.38 3.89 7.09
CA ILE A 147 -4.96 4.94 7.94
C ILE A 147 -3.86 5.81 8.54
N LEU A 148 -2.82 5.20 9.10
CA LEU A 148 -1.66 5.92 9.64
C LEU A 148 -0.99 6.80 8.57
N MET A 149 -0.81 6.28 7.35
CA MET A 149 -0.24 7.03 6.23
C MET A 149 -1.13 8.19 5.81
N ALA A 150 -2.45 8.02 5.79
CA ALA A 150 -3.40 9.09 5.49
C ALA A 150 -3.34 10.20 6.54
N ILE A 151 -3.26 9.86 7.83
CA ILE A 151 -3.12 10.84 8.93
C ILE A 151 -1.81 11.63 8.79
N LEU A 152 -0.68 10.94 8.58
CA LEU A 152 0.64 11.57 8.39
C LEU A 152 0.67 12.48 7.15
N SER A 153 0.07 12.03 6.05
CA SER A 153 -0.02 12.80 4.80
C SER A 153 -0.92 14.02 4.94
N GLY A 154 -2.08 13.87 5.60
CA GLY A 154 -2.99 14.97 5.92
C GLY A 154 -2.36 16.00 6.85
N TYR A 155 -1.63 15.54 7.87
CA TYR A 155 -0.87 16.42 8.75
C TYR A 155 0.20 17.20 7.97
N ALA A 156 0.99 16.53 7.12
CA ALA A 156 2.01 17.18 6.30
C ALA A 156 1.42 18.19 5.28
N LEU A 157 0.21 17.93 4.79
CA LEU A 157 -0.55 18.81 3.91
C LEU A 157 -1.02 20.09 4.63
N LEU A 158 -1.59 19.92 5.83
CA LEU A 158 -2.20 21.00 6.62
C LEU A 158 -1.20 21.79 7.48
N ALA A 159 -0.05 21.21 7.82
CA ALA A 159 0.96 21.86 8.64
C ALA A 159 1.41 23.19 8.03
N ARG A 160 1.04 24.31 8.66
CA ARG A 160 1.47 25.65 8.23
C ARG A 160 2.98 25.77 8.35
N GLN A 161 3.62 26.25 7.28
CA GLN A 161 5.02 26.67 7.34
C GLN A 161 5.02 27.98 8.15
N ARG A 162 5.37 27.89 9.44
CA ARG A 162 5.95 29.04 10.13
C ARG A 162 7.40 29.15 9.70
#